data_AF-A0A931ND11-F1
#
_entry.id   AF-A0A931ND11-F1
#
_cell.length_a   1.000
_cell.length_b   1.000
_cell.length_c   1.000
_cell.angle_alpha   90.00
_cell.angle_beta   90.00
_cell.angle_gamma   90.00
#
_symmetry.space_group_name_H-M   'P 1'
#
loop_
_entity.id
_entity.type
_entity.pdbx_description
1 polymer ?
#
loop_
_entity_poly.entity_id
_entity_poly.type
_entity_poly.pdbx_seq_one_letter_code
_entity_poly.pdbx_strand_id
1 'polypeptide(L)'
;MSEANAVSFGPAQASEQRRELRPLAGAAHRGLTFWFLLGQAKRNSAAGTKAEGFGEAKPRRALTNRNRRQEVQQEALHFNPTTAPSPHPTPNAPNGSVGNTAALCSTKGSGEMRGNSSLCHATALMVMKPRIRKPLHSLTPDDFDAFPRWTYADDEEGEPGQDECTVRPLGQTEHPSPLQQVHVQAVFFFPNGRVRLGMLTLHAGDDVAGHQPSLYAAGEWVNFYWGAREPAGPALKESSKRLRAVAKDPYPVRYVSSLCEADGRPLAYGELHGFYWLVDWRTGELRVLA
;
A
#
# COMPACT_ATOMS: atom_id res chain seq x y z
N MET A 1 -35.06 -56.06 24.98
CA MET A 1 -35.13 -55.69 23.55
C MET A 1 -34.75 -54.22 23.45
N SER A 2 -33.48 -53.94 23.14
CA SER A 2 -32.91 -52.60 23.04
C SER A 2 -32.53 -52.35 21.58
N GLU A 3 -33.20 -51.42 20.93
CA GLU A 3 -32.88 -51.01 19.55
C GLU A 3 -31.75 -49.98 19.56
N ALA A 4 -30.69 -50.29 18.81
CA ALA A 4 -29.58 -49.39 18.54
C ALA A 4 -29.85 -48.66 17.20
N ASN A 5 -29.97 -47.33 17.26
CA ASN A 5 -30.05 -46.48 16.08
C ASN A 5 -28.65 -46.22 15.53
N ALA A 6 -28.35 -46.77 14.35
CA ALA A 6 -27.16 -46.46 13.58
C ALA A 6 -27.45 -45.30 12.61
N VAL A 7 -26.80 -44.16 12.81
CA VAL A 7 -26.83 -43.02 11.90
C VAL A 7 -25.70 -43.19 10.87
N SER A 8 -26.08 -43.29 9.59
CA SER A 8 -25.17 -43.37 8.45
C SER A 8 -24.85 -41.96 7.93
N PHE A 9 -23.56 -41.64 7.79
CA PHE A 9 -23.07 -40.42 7.14
C PHE A 9 -22.69 -40.73 5.69
N GLY A 10 -23.34 -40.05 4.74
CA GLY A 10 -23.00 -40.09 3.31
C GLY A 10 -21.81 -39.19 2.96
N PRO A 11 -21.13 -39.45 1.83
CA PRO A 11 -19.90 -38.74 1.46
C PRO A 11 -20.18 -37.33 0.93
N ALA A 12 -19.33 -36.39 1.34
CA ALA A 12 -19.33 -35.01 0.89
C ALA A 12 -18.88 -34.89 -0.58
N GLN A 13 -19.70 -34.25 -1.42
CA GLN A 13 -19.31 -33.85 -2.77
C GLN A 13 -18.49 -32.55 -2.73
N ALA A 14 -17.22 -32.64 -3.10
CA ALA A 14 -16.37 -31.48 -3.36
C ALA A 14 -16.63 -30.97 -4.78
N SER A 15 -17.17 -29.76 -4.91
CA SER A 15 -17.31 -29.07 -6.19
C SER A 15 -16.04 -28.25 -6.50
N GLU A 16 -15.28 -28.72 -7.46
CA GLU A 16 -14.06 -28.09 -7.96
C GLU A 16 -14.43 -26.97 -8.96
N GLN A 17 -14.47 -25.71 -8.50
CA GLN A 17 -14.58 -24.55 -9.40
C GLN A 17 -13.18 -24.11 -9.86
N ARG A 18 -12.74 -24.66 -11.01
CA ARG A 18 -11.64 -24.08 -11.79
C ARG A 18 -12.07 -22.77 -12.43
N ARG A 19 -11.50 -21.64 -11.99
CA ARG A 19 -11.55 -20.37 -12.74
C ARG A 19 -10.44 -20.39 -13.79
N GLU A 20 -10.84 -20.45 -15.06
CA GLU A 20 -9.95 -20.17 -16.19
C GLU A 20 -9.58 -18.69 -16.23
N LEU A 21 -8.29 -18.38 -16.12
CA LEU A 21 -7.75 -17.06 -16.42
C LEU A 21 -7.55 -16.94 -17.94
N ARG A 22 -8.33 -16.07 -18.60
CA ARG A 22 -8.05 -15.64 -19.97
C ARG A 22 -7.16 -14.39 -19.96
N PRO A 23 -6.15 -14.30 -20.84
CA PRO A 23 -5.34 -13.10 -20.98
C PRO A 23 -6.08 -12.07 -21.83
N LEU A 24 -6.21 -10.83 -21.32
CA LEU A 24 -6.64 -9.70 -22.13
C LEU A 24 -5.42 -8.93 -22.61
N ALA A 25 -5.18 -9.03 -23.92
CA ALA A 25 -4.22 -8.22 -24.65
C ALA A 25 -4.83 -6.86 -25.03
N GLY A 26 -4.03 -5.81 -24.84
CA GLY A 26 -3.95 -4.65 -25.72
C GLY A 26 -5.12 -3.67 -25.78
N ALA A 27 -4.98 -2.54 -25.08
CA ALA A 27 -5.55 -1.28 -25.54
C ALA A 27 -4.58 -0.14 -25.26
N ALA A 28 -4.12 0.49 -26.33
CA ALA A 28 -3.28 1.68 -26.30
C ALA A 28 -4.13 2.94 -26.21
N HIS A 29 -3.57 3.92 -25.50
CA HIS A 29 -3.73 5.36 -25.65
C HIS A 29 -4.99 6.09 -25.13
N ARG A 30 -4.69 6.91 -24.10
CA ARG A 30 -5.09 8.31 -23.81
C ARG A 30 -5.94 8.46 -22.55
N GLY A 31 -5.26 8.88 -21.47
CA GLY A 31 -5.88 9.36 -20.24
C GLY A 31 -4.90 10.29 -19.52
N LEU A 32 -5.39 11.48 -19.18
CA LEU A 32 -4.65 12.65 -18.74
C LEU A 32 -3.72 12.42 -17.54
N THR A 33 -2.57 13.09 -17.63
CA THR A 33 -1.47 13.19 -16.68
C THR A 33 -1.92 13.66 -15.29
N PHE A 34 -2.07 12.75 -14.32
CA PHE A 34 -2.15 13.08 -12.87
C PHE A 34 -0.76 13.04 -12.22
N TRP A 35 0.22 13.66 -12.91
CA TRP A 35 1.58 13.88 -12.43
C TRP A 35 2.02 15.28 -12.87
N PHE A 36 1.81 16.29 -12.03
CA PHE A 36 2.58 17.53 -12.14
C PHE A 36 3.01 18.16 -10.81
N LEU A 37 2.71 17.60 -9.63
CA LEU A 37 3.07 18.27 -8.37
C LEU A 37 3.73 17.41 -7.29
N LEU A 38 4.39 16.31 -7.67
CA LEU A 38 5.25 15.56 -6.74
C LEU A 38 6.70 15.32 -7.18
N GLY A 39 7.14 15.77 -8.38
CA GLY A 39 8.44 15.33 -8.91
C GLY A 39 9.16 16.24 -9.91
N GLN A 40 9.56 17.46 -9.52
CA GLN A 40 10.71 18.17 -10.12
C GLN A 40 11.32 19.15 -9.12
N ALA A 41 12.19 18.67 -8.22
CA ALA A 41 13.14 19.52 -7.49
C ALA A 41 14.29 18.67 -6.93
N LYS A 42 15.00 17.95 -7.80
CA LYS A 42 16.32 17.40 -7.45
C LYS A 42 17.20 17.32 -8.69
N ARG A 43 17.86 18.43 -9.02
CA ARG A 43 19.19 18.51 -9.65
C ARG A 43 19.67 19.97 -9.64
N ASN A 44 20.95 20.13 -9.28
CA ASN A 44 21.78 21.34 -9.25
C ASN A 44 21.78 22.12 -7.92
N SER A 45 22.63 21.68 -6.99
CA SER A 45 23.50 22.62 -6.25
C SER A 45 24.73 21.89 -5.73
N ALA A 46 25.79 21.89 -6.54
CA ALA A 46 27.15 21.61 -6.12
C ALA A 46 28.05 22.60 -6.87
N ALA A 47 28.32 23.74 -6.25
CA ALA A 47 29.51 24.58 -6.38
C ALA A 47 29.22 25.96 -5.76
N GLY A 48 30.13 26.47 -4.91
CA GLY A 48 30.17 27.89 -4.57
C GLY A 48 30.45 28.19 -3.10
N THR A 49 31.64 27.89 -2.64
CA THR A 49 32.22 28.53 -1.45
C THR A 49 32.77 29.91 -1.79
N LYS A 50 32.49 30.88 -0.92
CA LYS A 50 33.15 32.19 -0.69
C LYS A 50 32.98 33.30 -1.74
N ALA A 51 32.27 34.36 -1.34
CA ALA A 51 32.87 35.67 -1.05
C ALA A 51 31.82 36.59 -0.41
N GLU A 52 32.25 37.34 0.60
CA GLU A 52 31.49 38.36 1.31
C GLU A 52 31.23 39.59 0.42
N GLY A 53 30.03 40.18 0.54
CA GLY A 53 29.68 41.42 -0.11
C GLY A 53 28.30 41.90 0.36
N PHE A 54 28.31 43.01 1.09
CA PHE A 54 27.18 43.69 1.72
C PHE A 54 25.94 43.85 0.82
N GLY A 55 24.76 43.57 1.38
CA GLY A 55 23.47 43.87 0.75
C GLY A 55 22.30 43.42 1.62
N GLU A 56 21.66 44.38 2.27
CA GLU A 56 20.48 44.22 3.11
C GLU A 56 19.34 43.54 2.32
N ALA A 57 19.01 42.29 2.66
CA ALA A 57 17.95 41.53 2.01
C ALA A 57 16.99 40.94 3.05
N LYS A 58 15.70 41.23 2.85
CA LYS A 58 14.56 40.70 3.61
C LYS A 58 14.67 39.18 3.83
N PRO A 59 14.27 38.64 4.98
CA PRO A 59 14.36 37.21 5.26
C PRO A 59 13.42 36.43 4.32
N ARG A 60 14.01 35.67 3.38
CA ARG A 60 13.31 34.62 2.64
C ARG A 60 12.98 33.50 3.63
N ARG A 61 11.68 33.38 3.96
CA ARG A 61 11.13 32.23 4.69
C ARG A 61 11.50 30.94 3.95
N ALA A 62 12.24 30.06 4.63
CA ALA A 62 12.36 28.66 4.22
C ALA A 62 10.94 28.04 4.25
N LEU A 63 10.44 27.58 3.10
CA LEU A 63 9.26 26.74 3.06
C LEU A 63 9.62 25.37 3.67
N THR A 64 9.09 25.10 4.85
CA THR A 64 9.15 23.76 5.48
C THR A 64 8.08 22.85 4.85
N ASN A 65 8.26 21.52 4.96
CA ASN A 65 7.32 20.46 4.53
C ASN A 65 5.85 20.66 4.98
N ARG A 66 5.60 21.60 5.90
CA ARG A 66 4.29 22.03 6.38
C ARG A 66 3.38 22.60 5.28
N ASN A 67 3.94 23.23 4.24
CA ASN A 67 3.14 23.79 3.14
C ASN A 67 2.68 22.70 2.16
N ARG A 68 3.47 21.63 2.00
CA ARG A 68 3.12 20.46 1.18
C ARG A 68 1.91 19.69 1.72
N ARG A 69 1.71 19.68 3.04
CA ARG A 69 0.52 19.11 3.71
C ARG A 69 -0.74 19.95 3.53
N GLN A 70 -0.64 21.25 3.23
CA GLN A 70 -1.81 22.13 3.07
C GLN A 70 -2.43 22.03 1.66
N GLU A 71 -1.63 21.76 0.62
CA GLU A 71 -2.15 21.59 -0.75
C GLU A 71 -2.97 20.30 -0.92
N VAL A 72 -2.49 19.17 -0.36
CA VAL A 72 -3.25 17.89 -0.34
C VAL A 72 -4.60 18.03 0.39
N GLN A 73 -4.69 18.93 1.38
CA GLN A 73 -5.92 19.20 2.13
C GLN A 73 -6.97 19.97 1.32
N GLN A 74 -6.57 20.80 0.35
CA GLN A 74 -7.51 21.60 -0.45
C GLN A 74 -8.13 20.81 -1.62
N GLU A 75 -7.38 19.87 -2.20
CA GLU A 75 -7.88 19.07 -3.34
C GLU A 75 -8.73 17.87 -2.92
N ALA A 76 -8.41 17.20 -1.79
CA ALA A 76 -9.21 16.06 -1.32
C ALA A 76 -10.64 16.44 -0.88
N LEU A 77 -10.89 17.71 -0.55
CA LEU A 77 -12.23 18.22 -0.27
C LEU A 77 -13.14 18.23 -1.52
N HIS A 78 -12.57 18.14 -2.73
CA HIS A 78 -13.31 18.17 -3.99
C HIS A 78 -13.49 16.79 -4.64
N PHE A 79 -12.94 15.72 -4.04
CA PHE A 79 -13.12 14.37 -4.55
C PHE A 79 -14.52 13.84 -4.17
N ASN A 80 -15.41 13.79 -5.16
CA ASN A 80 -16.76 13.24 -5.04
C ASN A 80 -16.84 11.97 -5.91
N PRO A 81 -16.71 10.76 -5.35
CA PRO A 81 -16.64 9.52 -6.14
C PRO A 81 -17.97 9.09 -6.80
N THR A 82 -19.06 9.83 -6.62
CA THR A 82 -20.42 9.40 -6.98
C THR A 82 -20.84 9.70 -8.43
N THR A 83 -19.93 9.87 -9.37
CA THR A 83 -20.32 10.10 -10.78
C THR A 83 -20.16 8.81 -11.58
N ALA A 84 -21.27 8.10 -11.79
CA ALA A 84 -21.31 6.94 -12.69
C ALA A 84 -20.96 7.38 -14.13
N PRO A 85 -20.11 6.62 -14.86
CA PRO A 85 -19.74 6.97 -16.22
C PRO A 85 -20.95 6.81 -17.17
N SER A 86 -21.29 7.87 -17.90
CA SER A 86 -22.25 7.80 -19.01
C SER A 86 -21.69 6.94 -20.17
N PRO A 87 -22.53 6.14 -20.84
CA PRO A 87 -22.10 5.29 -21.94
C PRO A 87 -21.78 6.13 -23.19
N HIS A 88 -20.54 6.05 -23.66
CA HIS A 88 -20.14 6.60 -24.95
C HIS A 88 -20.22 5.53 -26.06
N PRO A 89 -20.51 5.94 -27.31
CA PRO A 89 -20.73 5.04 -28.44
C PRO A 89 -19.42 4.42 -28.96
N THR A 90 -19.54 3.16 -29.39
CA THR A 90 -18.49 2.36 -30.02
C THR A 90 -18.11 2.89 -31.41
N PRO A 91 -16.81 3.01 -31.75
CA PRO A 91 -16.38 3.22 -33.12
C PRO A 91 -16.04 1.91 -33.84
N ASN A 92 -16.44 1.87 -35.11
CA ASN A 92 -16.24 0.80 -36.09
C ASN A 92 -14.76 0.44 -36.31
N ALA A 93 -14.49 -0.85 -36.51
CA ALA A 93 -13.21 -1.38 -36.97
C ALA A 93 -13.04 -1.25 -38.49
N PRO A 94 -11.81 -1.04 -38.99
CA PRO A 94 -11.46 -1.42 -40.34
C PRO A 94 -10.51 -2.63 -40.38
N ASN A 95 -10.82 -3.52 -41.31
CA ASN A 95 -10.01 -4.63 -41.80
C ASN A 95 -8.67 -4.14 -42.37
N GLY A 96 -7.61 -4.94 -42.18
CA GLY A 96 -6.31 -4.72 -42.81
C GLY A 96 -5.37 -5.91 -42.66
N SER A 97 -5.50 -6.86 -43.56
CA SER A 97 -4.51 -7.90 -43.91
C SER A 97 -3.29 -7.27 -44.58
N VAL A 98 -2.07 -7.78 -44.34
CA VAL A 98 -1.02 -8.21 -45.33
C VAL A 98 0.25 -8.61 -44.53
N GLY A 99 0.84 -9.76 -44.88
CA GLY A 99 2.00 -10.38 -44.20
C GLY A 99 3.41 -9.99 -44.69
N ASN A 100 4.41 -10.70 -44.15
CA ASN A 100 5.71 -11.12 -44.74
C ASN A 100 6.57 -11.75 -43.61
N THR A 101 7.00 -13.01 -43.65
CA THR A 101 8.10 -13.66 -44.40
C THR A 101 9.52 -13.39 -43.85
N ALA A 102 10.08 -14.44 -43.22
CA ALA A 102 11.48 -14.91 -43.11
C ALA A 102 12.65 -13.97 -42.76
N ALA A 103 13.47 -14.38 -41.78
CA ALA A 103 14.91 -14.61 -41.97
C ALA A 103 15.54 -15.35 -40.77
N LEU A 104 16.07 -16.56 -41.05
CA LEU A 104 17.09 -17.21 -40.24
C LEU A 104 18.39 -16.39 -40.32
N CYS A 105 19.09 -16.24 -39.21
CA CYS A 105 20.55 -16.07 -39.22
C CYS A 105 21.18 -16.87 -38.08
N SER A 106 21.88 -17.92 -38.50
CA SER A 106 22.81 -18.73 -37.73
C SER A 106 24.18 -18.08 -37.83
N THR A 107 24.86 -17.85 -36.70
CA THR A 107 26.31 -17.60 -36.69
C THR A 107 26.95 -18.38 -35.54
N LYS A 108 27.63 -19.46 -35.93
CA LYS A 108 28.68 -20.13 -35.16
C LYS A 108 29.88 -19.18 -35.02
N GLY A 109 30.44 -19.10 -33.83
CA GLY A 109 31.71 -18.42 -33.55
C GLY A 109 32.42 -19.09 -32.40
N SER A 110 33.23 -20.10 -32.72
CA SER A 110 34.18 -20.75 -31.81
C SER A 110 35.44 -19.90 -31.67
N GLY A 111 35.78 -19.52 -30.45
CA GLY A 111 37.00 -18.76 -30.14
C GLY A 111 37.44 -19.03 -28.70
N GLU A 112 38.18 -20.12 -28.53
CA GLU A 112 38.89 -20.49 -27.31
C GLU A 112 40.16 -19.61 -27.20
N MET A 113 40.25 -18.78 -26.17
CA MET A 113 41.54 -18.26 -25.70
C MET A 113 41.65 -18.40 -24.20
N ARG A 114 42.54 -19.31 -23.81
CA ARG A 114 43.02 -19.54 -22.45
C ARG A 114 43.90 -18.36 -22.05
N GLY A 115 43.58 -17.75 -20.92
CA GLY A 115 44.40 -16.74 -20.26
C GLY A 115 44.26 -16.89 -18.75
N ASN A 116 45.06 -17.81 -18.19
CA ASN A 116 45.31 -17.88 -16.76
C ASN A 116 45.99 -16.57 -16.33
N SER A 117 45.48 -15.89 -15.29
CA SER A 117 46.32 -15.27 -14.24
C SER A 117 45.50 -14.43 -13.27
N SER A 118 45.88 -14.59 -12.00
CA SER A 118 45.71 -13.63 -10.91
C SER A 118 44.35 -13.61 -10.20
N LEU A 119 44.23 -14.59 -9.30
CA LEU A 119 43.33 -14.59 -8.15
C LEU A 119 43.66 -13.40 -7.23
N CYS A 120 43.20 -12.20 -7.57
CA CYS A 120 42.94 -11.18 -6.57
C CYS A 120 41.54 -11.48 -6.04
N HIS A 121 41.45 -12.26 -4.97
CA HIS A 121 40.28 -12.30 -4.11
C HIS A 121 40.13 -10.91 -3.48
N ALA A 122 39.59 -9.98 -4.26
CA ALA A 122 39.00 -8.78 -3.72
C ALA A 122 37.80 -9.28 -2.92
N THR A 123 38.03 -9.51 -1.62
CA THR A 123 36.99 -9.64 -0.62
C THR A 123 36.24 -8.31 -0.66
N ALA A 124 35.28 -8.23 -1.59
CA ALA A 124 34.32 -7.16 -1.66
C ALA A 124 33.60 -7.23 -0.32
N LEU A 125 34.03 -6.37 0.60
CA LEU A 125 33.24 -5.93 1.73
C LEU A 125 31.98 -5.33 1.11
N MET A 126 31.03 -6.19 0.78
CA MET A 126 29.67 -5.79 0.49
C MET A 126 29.24 -5.06 1.74
N VAL A 127 29.21 -3.72 1.65
CA VAL A 127 28.65 -2.85 2.66
C VAL A 127 27.20 -3.30 2.78
N MET A 128 26.96 -4.21 3.72
CA MET A 128 25.66 -4.75 4.03
C MET A 128 24.83 -3.56 4.47
N LYS A 129 23.95 -3.11 3.59
CA LYS A 129 23.03 -2.02 3.88
C LYS A 129 22.24 -2.49 5.11
N PRO A 130 22.22 -1.72 6.21
CA PRO A 130 21.60 -2.18 7.44
C PRO A 130 20.16 -2.57 7.17
N ARG A 131 19.80 -3.81 7.52
CA ARG A 131 18.44 -4.34 7.38
C ARG A 131 17.57 -3.64 8.41
N ILE A 132 16.67 -2.79 7.95
CA ILE A 132 15.71 -2.11 8.83
C ILE A 132 14.64 -3.13 9.21
N ARG A 133 14.46 -3.33 10.51
CA ARG A 133 13.47 -4.22 11.14
C ARG A 133 12.85 -3.45 12.29
N LYS A 134 11.53 -3.51 12.42
CA LYS A 134 10.80 -2.72 13.44
C LYS A 134 9.50 -3.43 13.81
N PRO A 135 9.07 -3.43 15.08
CA PRO A 135 7.74 -3.93 15.43
C PRO A 135 6.65 -3.10 14.76
N LEU A 136 5.60 -3.74 14.22
CA LEU A 136 4.51 -3.07 13.49
C LEU A 136 3.89 -1.91 14.28
N HIS A 137 3.61 -2.13 15.57
CA HIS A 137 3.00 -1.13 16.45
C HIS A 137 3.90 0.09 16.73
N SER A 138 5.18 0.00 16.42
CA SER A 138 6.15 1.09 16.59
C SER A 138 6.40 1.88 15.30
N LEU A 139 5.83 1.45 14.16
CA LEU A 139 5.82 2.27 12.94
C LEU A 139 5.20 3.63 13.22
N THR A 140 5.66 4.63 12.50
CA THR A 140 5.22 6.02 12.57
C THR A 140 5.00 6.54 11.14
N PRO A 141 4.29 7.66 10.97
CA PRO A 141 4.15 8.27 9.65
C PRO A 141 5.50 8.57 8.95
N ASP A 142 6.54 8.90 9.71
CA ASP A 142 7.87 9.20 9.17
C ASP A 142 8.54 7.94 8.59
N ASP A 143 8.26 6.75 9.16
CA ASP A 143 8.73 5.48 8.61
C ASP A 143 8.11 5.20 7.23
N PHE A 144 6.86 5.62 7.02
CA PHE A 144 6.17 5.52 5.73
C PHE A 144 6.66 6.54 4.70
N ASP A 145 7.04 7.73 5.16
CA ASP A 145 7.68 8.74 4.30
C ASP A 145 9.06 8.25 3.81
N ALA A 146 9.78 7.49 4.65
CA ALA A 146 11.05 6.87 4.28
C ALA A 146 10.86 5.61 3.40
N PHE A 147 9.89 4.77 3.74
CA PHE A 147 9.57 3.53 3.04
C PHE A 147 8.06 3.37 2.88
N PRO A 148 7.52 3.52 1.67
CA PRO A 148 6.07 3.59 1.49
C PRO A 148 5.34 2.25 1.70
N ARG A 149 6.07 1.13 1.72
CA ARG A 149 5.54 -0.23 1.84
C ARG A 149 6.34 -1.02 2.86
N TRP A 150 5.62 -1.73 3.72
CA TRP A 150 6.18 -2.62 4.72
C TRP A 150 5.49 -3.99 4.65
N THR A 151 6.20 -5.03 5.06
CA THR A 151 5.67 -6.40 5.17
C THR A 151 6.20 -7.01 6.46
N TYR A 152 5.52 -8.02 7.00
CA TYR A 152 6.12 -8.89 8.01
C TYR A 152 7.47 -9.44 7.52
N ALA A 153 8.45 -9.44 8.41
CA ALA A 153 9.70 -10.15 8.22
C ALA A 153 9.42 -11.66 8.37
N ASP A 154 10.12 -12.46 7.57
CA ASP A 154 10.04 -13.91 7.67
C ASP A 154 10.80 -14.35 8.93
N ASP A 155 10.19 -15.16 9.79
CA ASP A 155 10.80 -15.62 11.05
C ASP A 155 12.00 -16.55 10.81
N GLU A 156 12.06 -17.14 9.61
CA GLU A 156 13.19 -17.93 9.11
C GLU A 156 14.47 -17.11 8.84
N GLU A 157 14.45 -15.77 8.99
CA GLU A 157 15.65 -14.94 8.83
C GLU A 157 16.66 -15.07 9.98
N GLY A 158 16.30 -15.74 11.09
CA GLY A 158 17.25 -16.23 12.11
C GLY A 158 17.86 -15.16 13.03
N GLU A 159 17.29 -13.96 13.08
CA GLU A 159 17.80 -12.84 13.87
C GLU A 159 17.17 -12.84 15.30
N PRO A 160 17.99 -12.84 16.37
CA PRO A 160 17.49 -12.79 17.74
C PRO A 160 16.63 -11.54 18.01
N GLY A 161 15.45 -11.73 18.60
CA GLY A 161 14.55 -10.64 19.01
C GLY A 161 13.52 -10.20 17.97
N GLN A 162 13.37 -10.92 16.86
CA GLN A 162 12.23 -10.80 15.96
C GLN A 162 11.04 -11.61 16.48
N ASP A 163 9.85 -11.07 16.32
CA ASP A 163 8.55 -11.70 16.63
C ASP A 163 7.64 -11.71 15.41
N GLU A 164 6.45 -12.31 15.53
CA GLU A 164 5.45 -12.38 14.46
C GLU A 164 4.90 -10.99 14.05
N CYS A 165 5.21 -9.96 14.84
CA CYS A 165 4.82 -8.57 14.59
C CYS A 165 5.97 -7.72 14.00
N THR A 166 7.13 -8.32 13.72
CA THR A 166 8.28 -7.62 13.18
C THR A 166 8.09 -7.40 11.68
N VAL A 167 8.25 -6.15 11.24
CA VAL A 167 8.11 -5.76 9.84
C VAL A 167 9.42 -5.24 9.26
N ARG A 168 9.50 -5.30 7.93
CA ARG A 168 10.58 -4.76 7.12
C ARG A 168 10.04 -3.91 5.97
N PRO A 169 10.82 -2.91 5.51
CA PRO A 169 10.45 -2.20 4.31
C PRO A 169 10.54 -3.14 3.10
N LEU A 170 9.57 -3.00 2.20
CA LEU A 170 9.56 -3.70 0.91
C LEU A 170 10.35 -2.87 -0.11
N GLY A 171 11.32 -3.50 -0.80
CA GLY A 171 12.12 -2.82 -1.82
C GLY A 171 11.25 -2.25 -2.94
N GLN A 172 11.70 -1.20 -3.64
CA GLN A 172 10.90 -0.57 -4.71
C GLN A 172 10.59 -1.55 -5.87
N THR A 173 11.53 -2.43 -6.19
CA THR A 173 11.39 -3.47 -7.23
C THR A 173 10.84 -4.79 -6.69
N GLU A 174 10.63 -4.89 -5.38
CA GLU A 174 10.09 -6.08 -4.75
C GLU A 174 8.57 -6.03 -4.87
N HIS A 175 8.00 -7.14 -5.32
CA HIS A 175 6.56 -7.33 -5.44
C HIS A 175 6.13 -8.30 -4.35
N PRO A 176 5.15 -7.92 -3.51
CA PRO A 176 4.65 -8.80 -2.46
C PRO A 176 3.93 -9.99 -3.10
N SER A 177 4.04 -11.16 -2.47
CA SER A 177 3.21 -12.31 -2.84
C SER A 177 1.73 -11.99 -2.61
N PRO A 178 0.77 -12.56 -3.39
CA PRO A 178 -0.65 -12.40 -3.13
C PRO A 178 -1.10 -12.86 -1.72
N LEU A 179 -0.31 -13.71 -1.07
CA LEU A 179 -0.58 -14.19 0.30
C LEU A 179 0.03 -13.31 1.38
N GLN A 180 0.92 -12.39 1.01
CA GLN A 180 1.69 -11.56 1.92
C GLN A 180 0.92 -10.29 2.26
N GLN A 181 0.81 -10.00 3.56
CA GLN A 181 0.20 -8.75 4.01
C GLN A 181 1.18 -7.59 3.81
N VAL A 182 0.66 -6.47 3.30
CA VAL A 182 1.46 -5.28 3.04
C VAL A 182 0.86 -4.08 3.75
N HIS A 183 1.67 -3.41 4.55
CA HIS A 183 1.29 -2.18 5.22
C HIS A 183 1.71 -0.98 4.36
N VAL A 184 0.76 -0.08 4.09
CA VAL A 184 0.97 1.12 3.27
C VAL A 184 0.46 2.35 3.98
N GLN A 185 1.06 3.51 3.68
CA GLN A 185 0.58 4.79 4.19
C GLN A 185 -0.82 5.10 3.65
N ALA A 186 -1.68 5.67 4.48
CA ALA A 186 -2.99 6.17 4.08
C ALA A 186 -3.31 7.53 4.66
N VAL A 187 -4.28 8.18 4.04
CA VAL A 187 -4.79 9.50 4.42
C VAL A 187 -6.25 9.34 4.85
N PHE A 188 -6.57 9.89 6.02
CA PHE A 188 -7.90 9.84 6.64
C PHE A 188 -8.51 11.23 6.68
N PHE A 189 -9.75 11.34 6.22
CA PHE A 189 -10.53 12.58 6.10
C PHE A 189 -11.70 12.55 7.07
N PHE A 190 -11.70 13.50 8.01
CA PHE A 190 -12.77 13.66 8.99
C PHE A 190 -13.86 14.62 8.48
N PRO A 191 -15.10 14.51 8.99
CA PRO A 191 -16.21 15.38 8.60
C PRO A 191 -15.95 16.88 8.83
N ASN A 192 -15.10 17.21 9.81
CA ASN A 192 -14.70 18.59 10.09
C ASN A 192 -13.58 19.12 9.17
N GLY A 193 -13.27 18.43 8.08
CA GLY A 193 -12.23 18.78 7.11
C GLY A 193 -10.80 18.50 7.58
N ARG A 194 -10.60 17.98 8.80
CA ARG A 194 -9.26 17.61 9.26
C ARG A 194 -8.78 16.35 8.56
N VAL A 195 -7.48 16.36 8.27
CA VAL A 195 -6.78 15.24 7.65
C VAL A 195 -5.76 14.66 8.62
N ARG A 196 -5.64 13.34 8.63
CA ARG A 196 -4.66 12.60 9.43
C ARG A 196 -4.01 11.51 8.60
N LEU A 197 -2.79 11.15 8.98
CA LEU A 197 -2.09 10.02 8.39
C LEU A 197 -2.42 8.76 9.17
N GLY A 198 -2.47 7.66 8.45
CA GLY A 198 -2.60 6.35 9.03
C GLY A 198 -1.90 5.30 8.17
N MET A 199 -2.25 4.05 8.39
CA MET A 199 -1.82 2.92 7.59
C MET A 199 -3.02 2.03 7.25
N LEU A 200 -2.88 1.30 6.15
CA LEU A 200 -3.76 0.20 5.77
C LEU A 200 -2.90 -1.06 5.71
N THR A 201 -3.43 -2.15 6.23
CA THR A 201 -2.88 -3.48 5.97
C THR A 201 -3.67 -4.08 4.83
N LEU A 202 -3.07 -4.15 3.66
CA LEU A 202 -3.69 -4.72 2.47
C LEU A 202 -3.66 -6.24 2.59
N HIS A 203 -4.85 -6.85 2.61
CA HIS A 203 -5.09 -8.28 2.59
C HIS A 203 -6.12 -8.64 1.50
N ALA A 204 -6.56 -9.90 1.46
CA ALA A 204 -7.34 -10.52 0.38
C ALA A 204 -8.80 -9.99 0.18
N GLY A 205 -9.13 -8.78 0.62
CA GLY A 205 -10.47 -8.21 0.46
C GLY A 205 -10.48 -6.69 0.28
N ASP A 206 -11.55 -6.18 -0.33
CA ASP A 206 -11.74 -4.76 -0.67
C ASP A 206 -12.56 -4.00 0.39
N ASP A 207 -12.79 -4.60 1.55
CA ASP A 207 -13.59 -4.04 2.65
C ASP A 207 -12.73 -3.64 3.86
N VAL A 208 -13.37 -3.22 4.95
CA VAL A 208 -12.67 -2.79 6.17
C VAL A 208 -11.85 -3.94 6.79
N ALA A 209 -12.31 -5.20 6.69
CA ALA A 209 -11.58 -6.35 7.18
C ALA A 209 -10.37 -6.70 6.29
N GLY A 210 -10.50 -6.49 4.98
CA GLY A 210 -9.43 -6.64 4.01
C GLY A 210 -8.37 -5.53 4.06
N HIS A 211 -8.75 -4.30 4.42
CA HIS A 211 -7.82 -3.16 4.50
C HIS A 211 -7.27 -2.87 5.91
N GLN A 212 -7.91 -3.40 6.97
CA GLN A 212 -7.60 -3.19 8.39
C GLN A 212 -7.04 -1.79 8.73
N PRO A 213 -7.86 -0.73 8.58
CA PRO A 213 -7.37 0.63 8.71
C PRO A 213 -6.95 0.98 10.13
N SER A 214 -5.83 1.70 10.24
CA SER A 214 -5.29 2.22 11.51
C SER A 214 -4.88 3.68 11.36
N LEU A 215 -5.41 4.56 12.22
CA LEU A 215 -5.09 5.98 12.24
C LEU A 215 -3.95 6.27 13.22
N TYR A 216 -3.01 7.13 12.85
CA TYR A 216 -2.03 7.66 13.81
C TYR A 216 -2.58 8.91 14.52
N ALA A 217 -2.86 8.81 15.81
CA ALA A 217 -3.42 9.90 16.62
C ALA A 217 -2.82 9.92 18.02
N ALA A 218 -2.41 11.12 18.47
CA ALA A 218 -1.82 11.33 19.80
C ALA A 218 -0.59 10.44 20.11
N GLY A 219 0.21 10.10 19.09
CA GLY A 219 1.42 9.28 19.25
C GLY A 219 1.19 7.77 19.14
N GLU A 220 -0.06 7.34 18.99
CA GLU A 220 -0.44 5.93 18.97
C GLU A 220 -1.34 5.59 17.79
N TRP A 221 -1.45 4.30 17.50
CA TRP A 221 -2.33 3.76 16.48
C TRP A 221 -3.73 3.50 17.04
N VAL A 222 -4.74 4.00 16.34
CA VAL A 222 -6.15 3.69 16.57
C VAL A 222 -6.60 2.72 15.48
N ASN A 223 -6.77 1.45 15.85
CA ASN A 223 -7.22 0.41 14.93
C ASN A 223 -8.75 0.45 14.82
N PHE A 224 -9.25 0.51 13.59
CA PHE A 224 -10.69 0.44 13.32
C PHE A 224 -11.19 -1.00 13.16
N TYR A 225 -10.31 -1.99 12.97
CA TYR A 225 -10.68 -3.41 12.89
C TYR A 225 -10.07 -4.20 14.05
N TRP A 226 -10.90 -4.97 14.75
CA TRP A 226 -10.55 -5.71 15.98
C TRP A 226 -10.51 -7.24 15.77
N GLY A 227 -10.49 -7.70 14.52
CA GLY A 227 -10.48 -9.12 14.22
C GLY A 227 -11.76 -9.82 14.68
N ALA A 228 -11.64 -11.04 15.19
CA ALA A 228 -12.75 -11.83 15.72
C ALA A 228 -13.13 -11.50 17.18
N ARG A 229 -12.66 -10.35 17.71
CA ARG A 229 -12.93 -9.93 19.08
C ARG A 229 -13.75 -8.65 19.07
N GLU A 230 -14.86 -8.67 19.80
CA GLU A 230 -15.62 -7.44 20.08
C GLU A 230 -14.73 -6.47 20.89
N PRO A 231 -14.67 -5.18 20.52
CA PRO A 231 -13.85 -4.21 21.22
C PRO A 231 -14.30 -4.04 22.68
N ALA A 232 -13.37 -4.25 23.63
CA ALA A 232 -13.67 -4.10 25.04
C ALA A 232 -13.93 -2.62 25.42
N GLY A 233 -14.90 -2.39 26.31
CA GLY A 233 -15.35 -1.05 26.70
C GLY A 233 -14.23 -0.04 27.07
N PRO A 234 -13.22 -0.39 27.88
CA PRO A 234 -12.13 0.54 28.22
C PRO A 234 -11.27 0.93 27.01
N ALA A 235 -10.90 -0.03 26.16
CA ALA A 235 -10.04 0.21 25.02
C ALA A 235 -10.78 0.95 23.89
N LEU A 236 -12.07 0.65 23.73
CA LEU A 236 -12.99 1.42 22.88
C LEU A 236 -13.09 2.87 23.35
N LYS A 237 -13.33 3.11 24.64
CA LYS A 237 -13.43 4.46 25.21
C LYS A 237 -12.19 5.30 24.95
N GLU A 238 -10.99 4.73 25.13
CA GLU A 238 -9.75 5.48 24.87
C GLU A 238 -9.55 5.73 23.37
N SER A 239 -9.87 4.75 22.51
CA SER A 239 -9.83 4.93 21.06
C SER A 239 -10.80 6.02 20.58
N SER A 240 -12.04 6.00 21.06
CA SER A 240 -13.05 7.03 20.78
C SER A 240 -12.63 8.41 21.29
N LYS A 241 -12.01 8.48 22.47
CA LYS A 241 -11.46 9.73 23.01
C LYS A 241 -10.36 10.31 22.12
N ARG A 242 -9.42 9.48 21.62
CA ARG A 242 -8.38 9.91 20.67
C ARG A 242 -8.99 10.44 19.36
N LEU A 243 -10.02 9.76 18.82
CA LEU A 243 -10.73 10.23 17.63
C LEU A 243 -11.48 11.55 17.89
N ARG A 244 -12.13 11.69 19.06
CA ARG A 244 -12.84 12.91 19.45
C ARG A 244 -11.92 14.13 19.64
N ALA A 245 -10.66 13.89 20.01
CA ALA A 245 -9.64 14.95 20.00
C ALA A 245 -9.31 15.45 18.58
N VAL A 246 -9.50 14.61 17.55
CA VAL A 246 -9.40 15.03 16.14
C VAL A 246 -10.69 15.70 15.68
N ALA A 247 -11.86 15.12 15.94
CA ALA A 247 -13.15 15.68 15.52
C ALA A 247 -14.24 15.31 16.53
N LYS A 248 -15.02 16.29 17.00
CA LYS A 248 -16.08 16.10 18.01
C LYS A 248 -17.02 14.94 17.64
N ASP A 249 -17.41 14.90 16.38
CA ASP A 249 -18.20 13.86 15.73
C ASP A 249 -17.33 13.26 14.62
N PRO A 250 -16.55 12.20 14.93
CA PRO A 250 -15.47 11.75 14.05
C PRO A 250 -15.97 11.02 12.82
N TYR A 251 -17.16 10.44 12.84
CA TYR A 251 -17.68 9.61 11.77
C TYR A 251 -18.64 10.39 10.84
N PRO A 252 -18.70 10.01 9.55
CA PRO A 252 -17.87 8.99 8.90
C PRO A 252 -16.43 9.47 8.65
N VAL A 253 -15.45 8.57 8.81
CA VAL A 253 -14.04 8.84 8.42
C VAL A 253 -13.77 8.17 7.08
N ARG A 254 -13.44 8.96 6.05
CA ARG A 254 -13.04 8.42 4.75
C ARG A 254 -11.54 8.14 4.74
N TYR A 255 -11.09 7.09 4.08
CA TYR A 255 -9.67 6.79 3.94
C TYR A 255 -9.30 6.43 2.50
N VAL A 256 -8.04 6.70 2.15
CA VAL A 256 -7.44 6.35 0.85
C VAL A 256 -5.97 5.98 1.05
N SER A 257 -5.50 4.94 0.38
CA SER A 257 -4.07 4.62 0.32
C SER A 257 -3.30 5.72 -0.41
N SER A 258 -2.10 6.03 0.06
CA SER A 258 -1.21 7.01 -0.60
C SER A 258 -0.52 6.43 -1.84
N LEU A 259 -0.63 5.10 -2.03
CA LEU A 259 -0.16 4.38 -3.20
C LEU A 259 -1.29 4.09 -4.17
N CYS A 260 -0.94 3.93 -5.44
CA CYS A 260 -1.87 3.68 -6.53
C CYS A 260 -1.43 2.49 -7.38
N GLU A 261 -2.39 1.87 -8.04
CA GLU A 261 -2.17 0.95 -9.15
C GLU A 261 -1.59 1.68 -10.37
N ALA A 262 -1.19 0.92 -11.39
CA ALA A 262 -0.62 1.46 -12.62
C ALA A 262 -1.59 2.36 -13.40
N ASP A 263 -2.90 2.19 -13.20
CA ASP A 263 -3.95 3.02 -13.81
C ASP A 263 -4.29 4.29 -12.99
N GLY A 264 -3.60 4.51 -11.86
CA GLY A 264 -3.79 5.66 -10.98
C GLY A 264 -4.88 5.50 -9.94
N ARG A 265 -5.61 4.36 -9.88
CA ARG A 265 -6.56 4.10 -8.79
C ARG A 265 -5.81 3.85 -7.48
N PRO A 266 -6.30 4.34 -6.33
CA PRO A 266 -5.69 4.01 -5.05
C PRO A 266 -5.76 2.50 -4.80
N LEU A 267 -4.71 1.93 -4.21
CA LEU A 267 -4.68 0.51 -3.83
C LEU A 267 -5.83 0.11 -2.90
N ALA A 268 -6.29 1.03 -2.06
CA ALA A 268 -7.43 0.81 -1.17
C ALA A 268 -8.09 2.14 -0.80
N TYR A 269 -9.41 2.13 -0.61
CA TYR A 269 -10.17 3.26 -0.14
C TYR A 269 -11.47 2.80 0.52
N GLY A 270 -12.08 3.65 1.34
CA GLY A 270 -13.36 3.32 1.97
C GLY A 270 -13.84 4.37 2.97
N GLU A 271 -14.89 4.00 3.70
CA GLU A 271 -15.51 4.83 4.73
C GLU A 271 -15.67 4.02 6.02
N LEU A 272 -15.41 4.67 7.15
CA LEU A 272 -15.48 4.09 8.48
C LEU A 272 -16.59 4.77 9.27
N HIS A 273 -17.51 3.97 9.79
CA HIS A 273 -18.65 4.43 10.59
C HIS A 273 -18.50 4.10 12.08
N GLY A 274 -17.40 3.46 12.47
CA GLY A 274 -17.15 2.99 13.83
C GLY A 274 -15.95 2.08 13.90
N PHE A 275 -15.90 1.29 14.96
CA PHE A 275 -14.98 0.17 15.15
C PHE A 275 -15.65 -1.12 14.72
N TYR A 276 -14.93 -1.92 13.94
CA TYR A 276 -15.41 -3.11 13.28
C TYR A 276 -14.82 -4.36 13.93
N TRP A 277 -15.62 -5.42 14.00
CA TRP A 277 -15.16 -6.77 14.35
C TRP A 277 -15.96 -7.81 13.59
N LEU A 278 -15.34 -8.97 13.43
CA LEU A 278 -15.89 -10.13 12.75
C LEU A 278 -16.73 -10.94 13.74
N VAL A 279 -18.03 -11.07 13.43
CA VAL A 279 -18.99 -11.85 14.22
C VAL A 279 -18.92 -13.32 13.82
N ASP A 280 -18.86 -13.57 12.51
CA ASP A 280 -18.76 -14.91 11.95
C ASP A 280 -17.70 -14.92 10.85
N TRP A 281 -16.63 -15.67 11.10
CA TRP A 281 -15.50 -15.79 10.18
C TRP A 281 -15.80 -16.62 8.93
N ARG A 282 -16.86 -17.44 8.95
CA ARG A 282 -17.29 -18.23 7.79
C ARG A 282 -18.06 -17.39 6.79
N THR A 283 -18.88 -16.47 7.28
CA THR A 283 -19.71 -15.59 6.44
C THR A 283 -19.02 -14.27 6.10
N GLY A 284 -18.02 -13.87 6.89
CA GLY A 284 -17.42 -12.54 6.79
C GLY A 284 -18.27 -11.44 7.43
N GLU A 285 -19.29 -11.79 8.24
CA GLU A 285 -20.19 -10.80 8.82
C GLU A 285 -19.45 -9.87 9.78
N LEU A 286 -19.44 -8.57 9.45
CA LEU A 286 -18.89 -7.52 10.29
C LEU A 286 -19.98 -6.79 11.07
N ARG A 287 -19.70 -6.49 12.34
CA ARG A 287 -20.45 -5.51 13.13
C ARG A 287 -19.66 -4.23 13.31
N VAL A 288 -20.37 -3.15 13.58
CA VAL A 288 -19.83 -1.82 13.77
C VAL A 288 -20.35 -1.20 15.06
N LEU A 289 -19.48 -0.50 15.78
CA LEU A 289 -19.79 0.23 17.01
C LEU A 289 -19.17 1.64 16.94
N ALA A 290 -19.99 2.68 17.06
CA ALA A 290 -19.60 4.09 16.91
C ALA A 290 -19.27 4.77 18.25
#